data_AF-A0A151QRY5-F1
#
_entry.id   AF-A0A151QRY5-F1
#
_cell.length_a   1.000
_cell.length_b   1.000
_cell.length_c   1.000
_cell.angle_alpha   90.00
_cell.angle_beta   90.00
_cell.angle_gamma   90.00
#
_symmetry.space_group_name_H-M   'P 1'
#
loop_
_entity.id
_entity.type
_entity.pdbx_description
1 polymer ?
#
loop_
_entity_poly.entity_id
_entity_poly.type
_entity_poly.pdbx_seq_one_letter_code
_entity_poly.pdbx_strand_id
1 'polypeptide(L)'
;MVEQGIVLGHIISGRGIEVDLAKIFVIAQFPYPSYVREVRSFLGHVGFYWHFIKDFSKKALPLSSLLQKDIDFNFDDRCKEAFDCLKRALTTTPIIQAPDWTGPFELICDASNYALGAVLAQRVDKLPRVIYYASKTLDAAQENYTTMEKELLAIIFALDKF
;
A
#
# COMPACT_ATOMS: atom_id res chain seq x y z
N MET A 1 -27.47 19.01 -6.67
CA MET A 1 -26.51 18.54 -5.64
C MET A 1 -25.36 17.88 -6.37
N VAL A 2 -24.12 18.08 -5.92
CA VAL A 2 -22.95 17.46 -6.56
C VAL A 2 -22.83 16.02 -6.05
N GLU A 3 -22.95 15.04 -6.94
CA GLU A 3 -22.93 13.60 -6.57
C GLU A 3 -21.50 13.06 -6.40
N GLN A 4 -20.51 13.74 -6.97
CA GLN A 4 -19.08 13.40 -6.89
C GLN A 4 -18.19 14.64 -7.06
N GLY A 5 -17.04 14.67 -6.39
CA GLY A 5 -16.09 15.78 -6.49
C GLY A 5 -14.63 15.34 -6.31
N ILE A 6 -13.69 16.15 -6.81
CA ILE A 6 -12.25 15.92 -6.65
C ILE A 6 -11.73 16.72 -5.46
N VAL A 7 -11.11 16.04 -4.49
CA VAL A 7 -10.50 16.66 -3.31
C VAL A 7 -9.13 16.03 -3.09
N LEU A 8 -8.08 16.86 -3.04
CA LEU A 8 -6.69 16.44 -2.78
C LEU A 8 -6.18 15.27 -3.66
N GLY A 9 -6.66 15.17 -4.91
CA GLY A 9 -6.26 14.09 -5.83
C GLY A 9 -7.01 12.77 -5.63
N HIS A 10 -8.14 12.81 -4.92
CA HIS A 10 -9.10 11.71 -4.79
C HIS A 10 -10.46 12.12 -5.35
N ILE A 11 -11.19 11.14 -5.89
CA ILE A 11 -12.59 11.29 -6.27
C ILE A 11 -13.42 10.83 -5.07
N ILE A 12 -14.22 11.75 -4.51
CA ILE A 12 -15.13 11.47 -3.39
C ILE A 12 -16.55 11.40 -3.95
N SER A 13 -17.24 10.29 -3.66
CA SER A 13 -18.64 10.09 -4.00
C SER A 13 -19.37 9.34 -2.89
N GLY A 14 -20.70 9.19 -3.02
CA GLY A 14 -21.48 8.35 -2.10
C GLY A 14 -21.06 6.87 -2.06
N ARG A 15 -20.28 6.40 -3.04
CA ARG A 15 -19.73 5.03 -3.08
C ARG A 15 -18.45 4.87 -2.26
N GLY A 16 -17.71 5.95 -2.02
CA GLY A 16 -16.42 5.91 -1.33
C GLY A 16 -15.42 6.90 -1.90
N ILE A 17 -14.15 6.61 -1.63
CA ILE A 17 -12.97 7.36 -2.05
C ILE A 17 -12.25 6.54 -3.11
N GLU A 18 -12.08 7.14 -4.28
CA GLU A 18 -11.34 6.57 -5.40
C GLU A 18 -10.10 7.41 -5.67
N VAL A 19 -9.12 6.80 -6.31
CA VAL A 19 -7.95 7.53 -6.78
C VAL A 19 -8.31 8.27 -8.08
N ASP A 20 -7.86 9.53 -8.20
CA ASP A 20 -8.00 10.27 -9.45
C ASP A 20 -7.24 9.56 -10.59
N LEU A 21 -7.99 9.10 -11.59
CA LEU A 21 -7.46 8.40 -12.76
C LEU A 21 -6.42 9.23 -13.52
N ALA A 22 -6.55 10.56 -13.53
CA ALA A 22 -5.56 11.42 -14.19
C ALA A 22 -4.19 11.33 -13.49
N LYS A 23 -4.16 11.19 -12.16
CA LYS A 23 -2.93 11.02 -11.38
C LYS A 23 -2.34 9.63 -11.56
N ILE A 24 -3.18 8.58 -11.60
CA ILE A 24 -2.71 7.21 -11.88
C ILE A 24 -2.10 7.13 -13.27
N PHE A 25 -2.73 7.73 -14.28
CA PHE A 25 -2.26 7.66 -15.66
C PHE A 25 -0.84 8.23 -15.82
N VAL A 26 -0.54 9.33 -15.13
CA VAL A 26 0.80 9.91 -15.10
C VAL A 26 1.82 8.91 -14.50
N ILE A 27 1.50 8.28 -13.37
CA ILE A 27 2.38 7.28 -12.73
C ILE A 27 2.54 6.03 -13.61
N ALA A 28 1.47 5.60 -14.29
CA ALA A 28 1.47 4.47 -15.20
C ALA A 28 2.40 4.67 -16.41
N GLN A 29 2.73 5.92 -16.76
CA GLN A 29 3.64 6.25 -17.85
C GLN A 29 5.09 6.42 -17.41
N PHE A 30 5.41 6.32 -16.12
CA PHE A 30 6.80 6.50 -15.67
C PHE A 30 7.71 5.43 -16.31
N PRO A 31 8.86 5.84 -16.88
CA PRO A 31 9.87 4.92 -17.37
C PRO A 31 10.57 4.24 -16.18
N TYR A 32 11.33 3.19 -16.48
CA TYR A 32 12.17 2.58 -15.45
C TYR A 32 13.21 3.58 -14.94
N PRO A 33 13.36 3.70 -13.60
CA PRO A 33 14.35 4.58 -13.00
C PRO A 33 15.78 4.23 -13.42
N SER A 34 16.56 5.25 -13.75
CA SER A 34 17.99 5.10 -14.09
C SER A 34 18.93 5.46 -12.93
N TYR A 35 18.42 6.07 -11.86
CA TYR A 35 19.19 6.42 -10.67
C TYR A 35 18.32 6.57 -9.41
N VAL A 36 18.96 6.58 -8.24
CA VAL A 36 18.32 6.58 -6.89
C VAL A 36 17.25 7.67 -6.72
N ARG A 37 17.46 8.88 -7.25
CA ARG A 37 16.50 9.98 -7.10
C ARG A 37 15.20 9.72 -7.87
N GLU A 38 15.24 9.01 -9.01
CA GLU A 38 14.03 8.61 -9.74
C GLU A 38 13.26 7.53 -9.00
N VAL A 39 13.95 6.57 -8.38
CA VAL A 39 13.30 5.57 -7.49
C VAL A 39 12.61 6.27 -6.32
N ARG A 40 13.29 7.21 -5.67
CA ARG A 40 12.72 8.00 -4.56
C ARG A 40 11.50 8.80 -5.01
N SER A 41 11.57 9.42 -6.19
CA SER A 41 10.45 10.15 -6.79
C SER A 41 9.26 9.23 -7.03
N PHE A 42 9.48 8.08 -7.69
CA PHE A 42 8.43 7.09 -7.96
C PHE A 42 7.78 6.59 -6.67
N LEU A 43 8.58 6.17 -5.69
CA LEU A 43 8.06 5.71 -4.39
C LEU A 43 7.32 6.82 -3.64
N GLY A 44 7.70 8.09 -3.79
CA GLY A 44 6.93 9.21 -3.25
C GLY A 44 5.54 9.35 -3.90
N HIS A 45 5.45 9.19 -5.22
CA HIS A 45 4.17 9.28 -5.95
C HIS A 45 3.26 8.09 -5.66
N VAL A 46 3.77 6.87 -5.76
CA VAL A 46 2.99 5.66 -5.45
C VAL A 46 2.68 5.61 -3.95
N GLY A 47 3.61 6.07 -3.13
CA GLY A 47 3.47 6.17 -1.68
C GLY A 47 2.24 6.98 -1.29
N PHE A 48 1.90 8.08 -1.96
CA PHE A 48 0.68 8.83 -1.64
C PHE A 48 -0.61 7.96 -1.67
N TYR A 49 -0.62 6.93 -2.53
CA TYR A 49 -1.73 6.00 -2.70
C TYR A 49 -1.50 4.65 -2.00
N TRP A 50 -0.53 4.55 -1.09
CA TRP A 50 -0.13 3.27 -0.50
C TRP A 50 -1.28 2.54 0.20
N HIS A 51 -2.22 3.28 0.82
CA HIS A 51 -3.39 2.74 1.52
C HIS A 51 -4.39 2.00 0.63
N PHE A 52 -4.24 2.13 -0.69
CA PHE A 52 -5.05 1.44 -1.69
C PHE A 52 -4.40 0.15 -2.19
N ILE A 53 -3.11 -0.05 -1.88
CA ILE A 53 -2.32 -1.17 -2.38
C ILE A 53 -2.12 -2.17 -1.24
N LYS A 54 -2.73 -3.35 -1.39
CA LYS A 54 -2.48 -4.47 -0.48
C LYS A 54 -0.98 -4.82 -0.45
N ASP A 55 -0.44 -4.98 0.75
CA ASP A 55 0.95 -5.37 1.04
C ASP A 55 1.98 -4.43 0.37
N PHE A 56 1.67 -3.12 0.32
CA PHE A 56 2.52 -2.12 -0.34
C PHE A 56 3.99 -2.22 0.08
N SER A 57 4.27 -2.27 1.39
CA SER A 57 5.65 -2.35 1.90
C SER A 57 6.41 -3.57 1.39
N LYS A 58 5.74 -4.72 1.27
CA LYS A 58 6.34 -5.95 0.73
C LYS A 58 6.65 -5.82 -0.77
N LYS A 59 5.73 -5.21 -1.53
CA LYS A 59 5.89 -4.97 -2.98
C LYS A 59 6.96 -3.92 -3.29
N ALA A 60 7.04 -2.88 -2.46
CA ALA A 60 7.99 -1.79 -2.61
C ALA A 60 9.40 -2.14 -2.12
N LEU A 61 9.56 -3.23 -1.34
CA LEU A 61 10.81 -3.59 -0.70
C LEU A 61 12.03 -3.59 -1.66
N PRO A 62 11.99 -4.21 -2.86
CA PRO A 62 13.14 -4.20 -3.77
C PRO A 62 13.57 -2.80 -4.18
N LEU A 63 12.61 -1.88 -4.37
CA LEU A 63 12.87 -0.49 -4.72
C LEU A 63 13.36 0.32 -3.51
N SER A 64 12.80 0.07 -2.33
CA SER A 64 13.21 0.71 -1.08
C SER A 64 14.64 0.33 -0.70
N SER A 65 15.08 -0.90 -0.99
CA SER A 65 16.46 -1.33 -0.76
C SER A 65 17.47 -0.50 -1.56
N LEU A 66 17.13 -0.04 -2.77
CA LEU A 66 17.97 0.85 -3.57
C LEU A 66 18.16 2.24 -2.96
N LEU A 67 17.37 2.60 -1.93
CA LEU A 67 17.47 3.88 -1.24
C LEU A 67 18.35 3.82 0.02
N GLN A 68 18.84 2.63 0.40
CA GLN A 68 19.70 2.46 1.56
C GLN A 68 21.09 3.10 1.32
N LYS A 69 21.76 3.47 2.41
CA LYS A 69 23.13 4.01 2.33
C LYS A 69 24.10 2.92 1.90
N ASP A 70 25.12 3.32 1.17
CA ASP A 70 26.25 2.45 0.77
C ASP A 70 25.84 1.23 -0.07
N ILE A 71 24.71 1.32 -0.79
CA ILE A 71 24.29 0.32 -1.78
C ILE A 71 24.51 0.88 -3.18
N ASP A 72 25.18 0.08 -4.03
CA ASP A 72 25.32 0.37 -5.45
C ASP A 72 23.95 0.31 -6.14
N PHE A 73 23.68 1.31 -6.98
CA PHE A 73 22.43 1.35 -7.73
C PHE A 73 22.42 0.26 -8.81
N ASN A 74 21.66 -0.80 -8.57
CA ASN A 74 21.43 -1.88 -9.53
C ASN A 74 19.92 -2.13 -9.71
N PHE A 75 19.35 -1.60 -10.79
CA PHE A 75 17.94 -1.79 -11.12
C PHE A 75 17.73 -3.11 -11.88
N ASP A 76 17.77 -4.21 -11.14
CA ASP A 76 17.66 -5.57 -11.65
C ASP A 76 16.21 -5.97 -12.00
N ASP A 77 16.01 -7.24 -12.41
CA ASP A 77 14.70 -7.73 -12.79
C ASP A 77 13.71 -7.81 -11.62
N ARG A 78 14.19 -7.96 -10.38
CA ARG A 78 13.33 -7.89 -9.18
C ARG A 78 12.80 -6.48 -8.98
N CYS A 79 13.64 -5.47 -9.23
CA CYS A 79 13.23 -4.06 -9.18
C CYS A 79 12.22 -3.73 -10.29
N LYS A 80 12.41 -4.24 -11.51
CA LYS A 80 11.43 -4.09 -12.60
C LYS A 80 10.10 -4.73 -12.25
N GLU A 81 10.10 -5.96 -11.73
CA GLU A 81 8.88 -6.66 -11.33
C GLU A 81 8.14 -5.89 -10.23
N ALA A 82 8.85 -5.40 -9.22
CA ALA A 82 8.28 -4.57 -8.16
C ALA A 82 7.67 -3.27 -8.71
N PHE A 83 8.37 -2.59 -9.61
CA PHE A 83 7.92 -1.37 -10.26
C PHE A 83 6.62 -1.60 -11.05
N ASP A 84 6.59 -2.64 -11.88
CA ASP A 84 5.41 -3.00 -12.67
C ASP A 84 4.26 -3.51 -11.81
N CYS A 85 4.55 -4.23 -10.72
CA CYS A 85 3.55 -4.67 -9.77
C CYS A 85 2.85 -3.48 -9.11
N LEU A 86 3.62 -2.48 -8.68
CA LEU A 86 3.07 -1.26 -8.06
C LEU A 86 2.26 -0.42 -9.06
N LYS A 87 2.72 -0.27 -10.31
CA LYS A 87 1.95 0.41 -11.36
C LYS A 87 0.63 -0.30 -11.65
N ARG A 88 0.65 -1.63 -11.79
CA ARG A 88 -0.57 -2.42 -11.99
C ARG A 88 -1.53 -2.30 -10.81
N ALA A 89 -1.01 -2.39 -9.58
CA ALA A 89 -1.82 -2.27 -8.38
C ALA A 89 -2.60 -0.94 -8.34
N LEU A 90 -1.97 0.17 -8.72
CA LEU A 90 -2.66 1.48 -8.83
C LEU A 90 -3.77 1.50 -9.88
N THR A 91 -3.57 0.83 -11.01
CA THR A 91 -4.59 0.78 -12.08
C THR A 91 -5.76 -0.14 -11.78
N THR A 92 -5.55 -1.18 -10.98
CA THR A 92 -6.59 -2.15 -10.58
C THR A 92 -7.11 -1.90 -9.17
N THR A 93 -6.71 -0.79 -8.57
CA THR A 93 -7.01 -0.46 -7.17
C THR A 93 -8.52 -0.40 -6.94
N PRO A 94 -9.04 -1.09 -5.92
CA PRO A 94 -10.46 -1.02 -5.58
C PRO A 94 -10.83 0.33 -4.97
N ILE A 95 -12.11 0.67 -5.06
CA ILE A 95 -12.72 1.78 -4.35
C ILE A 95 -12.56 1.52 -2.85
N ILE A 96 -11.87 2.42 -2.13
CA ILE A 96 -11.90 2.40 -0.67
C ILE A 96 -13.25 2.96 -0.26
N GLN A 97 -14.04 2.13 0.40
CA GLN A 97 -15.38 2.52 0.76
C GLN A 97 -15.40 3.16 2.16
N ALA A 98 -16.27 4.15 2.36
CA ALA A 98 -16.43 4.78 3.66
C ALA A 98 -16.86 3.74 4.71
N PRO A 99 -16.35 3.83 5.96
CA PRO A 99 -16.74 2.93 7.02
C PRO A 99 -18.20 3.16 7.44
N ASP A 100 -18.91 2.07 7.72
CA ASP A 100 -20.21 2.11 8.40
C ASP A 100 -20.01 1.99 9.90
N TRP A 101 -20.13 3.09 10.63
CA TRP A 101 -19.91 3.12 12.08
C TRP A 101 -20.92 2.28 12.89
N THR A 102 -21.99 1.78 12.28
CA THR A 102 -22.98 0.94 12.95
C THR A 102 -22.65 -0.56 12.88
N GLY A 103 -21.79 -0.96 11.94
CA GLY A 103 -21.40 -2.35 11.72
C GLY A 103 -20.08 -2.73 12.40
N PRO A 104 -19.86 -4.03 12.66
CA PRO A 104 -18.58 -4.50 13.21
C PRO A 104 -17.46 -4.36 12.18
N PHE A 105 -16.27 -3.97 12.65
CA PHE A 105 -15.05 -3.99 11.87
C PHE A 105 -14.37 -5.35 11.94
N GLU A 106 -13.77 -5.77 10.83
CA GLU A 106 -12.93 -6.95 10.73
C GLU A 106 -11.49 -6.54 10.46
N LEU A 107 -10.60 -7.08 11.27
CA LEU A 107 -9.16 -6.89 11.14
C LEU A 107 -8.53 -8.14 10.57
N ILE A 108 -7.85 -8.01 9.44
CA ILE A 108 -7.11 -9.11 8.81
C ILE A 108 -5.64 -8.73 8.84
N CYS A 109 -4.81 -9.51 9.53
CA CYS A 109 -3.38 -9.29 9.64
C CYS A 109 -2.61 -10.43 8.97
N ASP A 110 -1.43 -10.11 8.45
CA ASP A 110 -0.46 -11.07 7.93
C ASP A 110 0.95 -10.57 8.26
N ALA A 111 1.85 -11.49 8.57
CA ALA A 111 3.25 -11.18 8.75
C ALA A 111 4.14 -11.98 7.79
N SER A 112 5.14 -11.32 7.24
CA SER A 112 6.21 -11.95 6.48
C SER A 112 7.55 -11.76 7.18
N ASN A 113 8.60 -12.36 6.63
CA ASN A 113 9.94 -12.24 7.20
C ASN A 113 10.47 -10.79 7.23
N TYR A 114 9.93 -9.90 6.39
CA TYR A 114 10.47 -8.55 6.18
C TYR A 114 9.42 -7.44 6.34
N ALA A 115 8.13 -7.78 6.40
CA ALA A 115 7.06 -6.79 6.44
C ALA A 115 5.78 -7.34 7.08
N LEU A 116 5.02 -6.44 7.68
CA LEU A 116 3.66 -6.63 8.20
C LEU A 116 2.64 -6.09 7.20
N GLY A 117 1.51 -6.76 7.11
CA GLY A 117 0.32 -6.33 6.37
C GLY A 117 -0.90 -6.36 7.28
N ALA A 118 -1.79 -5.39 7.12
CA ALA A 118 -3.08 -5.38 7.77
C ALA A 118 -4.16 -4.76 6.88
N VAL A 119 -5.40 -5.23 7.05
CA VAL A 119 -6.57 -4.75 6.31
C VAL A 119 -7.68 -4.48 7.31
N LEU A 120 -8.21 -3.27 7.29
CA LEU A 120 -9.47 -2.93 7.94
C LEU A 120 -10.59 -3.14 6.93
N ALA A 121 -11.54 -4.01 7.28
CA ALA A 121 -12.68 -4.35 6.43
C ALA A 121 -13.99 -4.38 7.23
N GLN A 122 -15.10 -4.42 6.52
CA GLN A 122 -16.43 -4.70 7.06
C GLN A 122 -17.12 -5.75 6.20
N ARG A 123 -18.00 -6.56 6.80
CA ARG A 123 -18.84 -7.48 6.01
C ARG A 123 -20.11 -6.77 5.57
N VAL A 124 -20.29 -6.70 4.25
CA VAL A 124 -21.56 -6.31 3.63
C VAL A 124 -22.00 -7.48 2.77
N ASP A 125 -23.20 -8.02 3.02
CA ASP A 125 -23.75 -9.17 2.29
C ASP A 125 -22.80 -10.39 2.21
N LYS A 126 -22.08 -10.65 3.31
CA LYS A 126 -21.06 -11.72 3.46
C LYS A 126 -19.77 -11.52 2.64
N LEU A 127 -19.63 -10.43 1.90
CA LEU A 127 -18.40 -10.06 1.21
C LEU A 127 -17.59 -9.06 2.03
N PRO A 128 -16.26 -9.21 2.10
CA PRO A 128 -15.40 -8.23 2.76
C PRO A 128 -15.32 -6.96 1.91
N ARG A 129 -15.82 -5.87 2.46
CA ARG A 129 -15.66 -4.50 1.97
C ARG A 129 -14.43 -3.90 2.63
N VAL A 130 -13.39 -3.65 1.84
CA VAL A 130 -12.16 -3.05 2.36
C VAL A 130 -12.34 -1.55 2.58
N ILE A 131 -11.92 -1.11 3.77
CA ILE A 131 -11.92 0.29 4.18
C ILE A 131 -10.49 0.84 4.13
N TYR A 132 -9.49 0.02 4.46
CA TYR A 132 -8.12 0.53 4.52
C TYR A 132 -7.09 -0.59 4.47
N TYR A 133 -5.99 -0.39 3.73
CA TYR A 133 -4.80 -1.23 3.80
C TYR A 133 -3.70 -0.54 4.61
N ALA A 134 -3.09 -1.27 5.53
CA ALA A 134 -1.93 -0.88 6.32
C ALA A 134 -0.74 -1.82 6.01
N SER A 135 0.47 -1.30 5.86
CA SER A 135 1.66 -2.15 5.76
C SER A 135 2.90 -1.45 6.29
N LYS A 136 3.84 -2.21 6.86
CA LYS A 136 5.07 -1.69 7.45
C LYS A 136 6.22 -2.67 7.24
N THR A 137 7.40 -2.19 6.85
CA THR A 137 8.62 -3.02 6.84
C THR A 137 9.12 -3.23 8.26
N LEU A 138 9.63 -4.42 8.55
CA LEU A 138 10.26 -4.72 9.83
C LEU A 138 11.60 -3.99 9.94
N ASP A 139 11.97 -3.63 11.17
CA ASP A 139 13.34 -3.21 11.47
C ASP A 139 14.24 -4.42 11.75
N ALA A 140 15.55 -4.19 11.85
CA ALA A 140 16.54 -5.25 12.03
C ALA A 140 16.29 -6.10 13.30
N ALA A 141 15.70 -5.53 14.35
CA ALA A 141 15.38 -6.31 15.56
C ALA A 141 14.14 -7.18 15.34
N GLN A 142 13.09 -6.60 14.72
CA GLN A 142 11.84 -7.29 14.43
C GLN A 142 11.99 -8.39 13.36
N GLU A 143 12.92 -8.25 12.41
CA GLU A 143 13.22 -9.30 11.44
C GLU A 143 13.72 -10.59 12.12
N ASN A 144 14.34 -10.48 13.30
CA ASN A 144 14.82 -11.62 14.08
C ASN A 144 13.73 -12.28 14.95
N TYR A 145 12.52 -11.70 15.01
CA TYR A 145 11.40 -12.31 15.73
C TYR A 145 10.99 -13.64 15.10
N THR A 146 10.52 -14.55 15.96
CA THR A 146 9.88 -15.80 15.54
C THR A 146 8.61 -15.51 14.73
N THR A 147 8.14 -16.48 13.95
CA THR A 147 6.89 -16.34 13.18
C THR A 147 5.72 -15.93 14.08
N MET A 148 5.58 -16.53 15.26
CA MET A 148 4.49 -16.21 16.19
C MET A 148 4.57 -14.78 16.73
N GLU A 149 5.77 -14.29 17.06
CA GLU A 149 5.99 -12.91 17.50
C GLU A 149 5.70 -11.90 16.38
N LYS A 150 6.05 -12.24 15.13
CA LYS A 150 5.73 -11.41 13.96
C LYS A 150 4.23 -11.32 13.70
N GLU A 151 3.49 -12.41 13.82
CA GLU A 151 2.02 -12.42 13.71
C GLU A 151 1.39 -11.55 14.81
N LEU A 152 1.86 -11.68 16.05
CA LEU A 152 1.37 -10.81 17.15
C LEU A 152 1.72 -9.34 16.90
N LEU A 153 2.92 -9.06 16.39
CA LEU A 153 3.32 -7.70 16.02
C LEU A 153 2.45 -7.13 14.90
N ALA A 154 2.01 -7.95 13.93
CA ALA A 154 1.07 -7.54 12.89
C ALA A 154 -0.26 -7.08 13.49
N ILE A 155 -0.79 -7.81 14.49
CA ILE A 155 -2.01 -7.46 15.21
C ILE A 155 -1.82 -6.14 15.98
N ILE A 156 -0.73 -6.00 16.74
CA ILE A 156 -0.43 -4.77 17.50
C ILE A 156 -0.30 -3.57 16.55
N PHE A 157 0.44 -3.73 15.45
CA PHE A 157 0.59 -2.72 14.41
C PHE A 157 -0.76 -2.29 13.85
N ALA A 158 -1.64 -3.24 13.58
CA ALA A 158 -2.94 -2.98 13.00
C ALA A 158 -3.87 -2.25 13.98
N LEU A 159 -3.85 -2.60 15.26
CA LEU A 159 -4.61 -1.91 16.33
C LEU A 159 -4.11 -0.50 16.63
N ASP A 160 -2.81 -0.24 16.49
CA ASP A 160 -2.24 1.10 16.64
C ASP A 160 -2.55 1.99 15.42
N LYS A 161 -2.69 1.37 14.24
CA LYS A 161 -2.86 2.08 12.97
C LYS A 161 -4.30 2.50 12.67
N PHE A 162 -5.30 1.72 13.09
CA PHE A 162 -6.73 1.93 12.81
C PHE A 162 -7.47 2.46 14.03
#